data_AF-A0A6C0J7X7-F1
#
_entry.id   AF-A0A6C0J7X7-F1
#
_cell.length_a   1.000
_cell.length_b   1.000
_cell.length_c   1.000
_cell.angle_alpha   90.00
_cell.angle_beta   90.00
_cell.angle_gamma   90.00
#
_symmetry.space_group_name_H-M   'P 1'
#
loop_
_entity.id
_entity.type
_entity.pdbx_description
1 polymer ?
#
loop_
_entity_poly.entity_id
_entity_poly.type
_entity_poly.pdbx_seq_one_letter_code
_entity_poly.pdbx_strand_id
1 'polypeptide(L)'
;MPTYSEKQFQKDLKELNSLIGSFKKGGGSCGAKKVQEDFMTGGKSVPDVRSFSLITLDGEKIVNGGRYEIKNVYSRGSKKGQTVKNKPTPLDAAKKAFTSKCKAMKSGNKQKCRITFEIQETTRGSNKKVYGPYYGYMKKLDKPRIVKYPGKKPVKYFYIPHVKLVGSNK
;
A
#
# COMPACT_ATOMS: atom_id res chain seq x y z
N MET A 1 -26.44 36.28 30.25
CA MET A 1 -25.76 35.07 29.74
C MET A 1 -26.34 33.87 30.46
N PRO A 2 -26.97 32.89 29.79
CA PRO A 2 -27.45 31.70 30.47
C PRO A 2 -26.26 30.92 31.02
N THR A 3 -26.21 30.75 32.35
CA THR A 3 -25.17 30.00 33.04
C THR A 3 -25.46 28.52 32.93
N TYR A 4 -24.52 27.77 32.40
CA TYR A 4 -24.60 26.32 32.32
C TYR A 4 -24.67 25.73 33.73
N SER A 5 -25.79 25.07 34.04
CA SER A 5 -26.07 24.56 35.38
C SER A 5 -25.43 23.19 35.60
N GLU A 6 -25.09 22.87 36.84
CA GLU A 6 -24.53 21.58 37.22
C GLU A 6 -25.47 20.40 36.86
N LYS A 7 -26.79 20.64 36.85
CA LYS A 7 -27.79 19.66 36.40
C LYS A 7 -27.68 19.37 34.90
N GLN A 8 -27.36 20.37 34.07
CA GLN A 8 -27.10 20.18 32.64
C GLN A 8 -25.81 19.39 32.43
N PHE A 9 -24.76 19.68 33.20
CA PHE A 9 -23.51 18.93 33.15
C PHE A 9 -23.68 17.44 33.45
N GLN A 10 -24.42 17.10 34.50
CA GLN A 10 -24.67 15.70 34.87
C GLN A 10 -25.51 14.96 33.83
N LYS A 11 -26.43 15.67 33.15
CA LYS A 11 -27.22 15.12 32.06
C LYS A 11 -26.34 14.78 30.85
N ASP A 12 -25.45 15.68 30.48
CA ASP A 12 -24.53 15.52 29.35
C ASP A 12 -23.51 14.38 29.62
N LEU A 13 -23.02 14.25 30.86
CA LEU A 13 -22.17 13.12 31.25
C LEU A 13 -22.89 11.77 31.14
N LYS A 14 -24.17 11.71 31.51
CA LYS A 14 -24.97 10.50 31.39
C LYS A 14 -25.23 10.14 29.92
N GLU A 15 -25.44 11.14 29.08
CA GLU A 15 -25.63 10.97 27.64
C GLU A 15 -24.35 10.43 26.97
N LEU A 16 -23.19 11.02 27.27
CA LEU A 16 -21.88 10.54 26.79
C LEU A 16 -21.60 9.09 27.18
N ASN A 17 -21.87 8.71 28.42
CA ASN A 17 -21.67 7.34 28.88
C ASN A 17 -22.60 6.34 28.20
N SER A 18 -23.83 6.74 27.87
CA SER A 18 -24.77 5.89 27.13
C SER A 18 -24.33 5.68 25.66
N LEU A 19 -23.80 6.72 25.02
CA LEU A 19 -23.16 6.65 23.70
C LEU A 19 -21.93 5.73 23.71
N ILE A 20 -21.02 5.87 24.67
CA ILE A 20 -19.85 4.99 24.79
C ILE A 20 -20.28 3.53 25.01
N GLY A 21 -21.34 3.31 25.78
CA GLY A 21 -21.92 1.99 26.01
C GLY A 21 -22.53 1.36 24.75
N SER A 22 -23.17 2.16 23.88
CA SER A 22 -23.77 1.67 22.63
C SER A 22 -22.71 1.33 21.58
N PHE A 23 -21.59 2.08 21.51
CA PHE A 23 -20.44 1.73 20.66
C PHE A 23 -19.81 0.38 21.04
N LYS A 24 -19.80 0.01 22.33
CA LYS A 24 -19.30 -1.30 22.77
C LYS A 24 -20.24 -2.47 22.46
N LYS A 25 -21.55 -2.22 22.30
CA LYS A 25 -22.56 -3.26 22.06
C LYS A 25 -22.99 -3.41 20.59
N GLY A 26 -22.60 -2.48 19.72
CA GLY A 26 -22.88 -2.53 18.27
C GLY A 26 -21.81 -3.22 17.41
N GLY A 27 -20.95 -4.06 17.99
CA GLY A 27 -19.96 -4.85 17.25
C GLY A 27 -20.61 -6.08 16.61
N GLY A 28 -21.24 -5.89 15.45
CA GLY A 28 -21.75 -6.98 14.62
C GLY A 28 -20.67 -8.04 14.37
N SER A 29 -21.03 -9.30 14.58
CA SER A 29 -20.15 -10.45 14.40
C SER A 29 -19.80 -10.65 12.93
N CYS A 30 -18.72 -10.04 12.47
CA CYS A 30 -17.97 -10.55 11.32
C CYS A 30 -16.97 -11.58 11.86
N GLY A 31 -17.20 -12.86 11.56
CA GLY A 31 -16.40 -13.98 12.05
C GLY A 31 -14.92 -13.84 11.69
N ALA A 32 -14.12 -13.35 12.62
CA ALA A 32 -12.68 -13.47 12.57
C ALA A 32 -12.32 -14.87 13.07
N LYS A 33 -11.82 -15.73 12.17
CA LYS A 33 -11.11 -16.94 12.59
C LYS A 33 -9.99 -16.52 13.55
N LYS A 34 -10.00 -17.04 14.78
CA LYS A 34 -8.86 -16.96 15.70
C LYS A 34 -7.65 -17.55 14.98
N VAL A 35 -6.73 -16.70 14.54
CA VAL A 35 -5.39 -17.14 14.14
C VAL A 35 -4.70 -17.50 15.45
N GLN A 36 -4.34 -18.78 15.60
CA GLN A 36 -3.44 -19.24 16.65
C GLN A 36 -2.18 -18.36 16.61
N GLU A 37 -1.93 -17.61 17.67
CA GLU A 37 -0.68 -16.89 17.86
C GLU A 37 0.40 -17.92 18.22
N ASP A 38 1.00 -18.44 17.17
CA ASP A 38 2.10 -19.38 17.23
C ASP A 38 3.43 -18.59 17.30
N PHE A 39 4.10 -18.77 18.45
CA PHE A 39 5.55 -18.73 18.68
C PHE A 39 6.28 -17.40 18.95
N MET A 40 6.72 -17.31 20.21
CA MET A 40 8.05 -16.79 20.59
C MET A 40 9.14 -17.25 19.62
N THR A 41 9.67 -16.35 18.79
CA THR A 41 11.00 -16.48 18.18
C THR A 41 11.65 -15.10 18.10
N GLY A 42 12.76 -14.94 18.83
CA GLY A 42 13.58 -13.72 18.87
C GLY A 42 14.39 -13.50 17.59
N GLY A 43 13.72 -13.40 16.45
CA GLY A 43 14.27 -12.96 15.17
C GLY A 43 13.33 -11.93 14.56
N LYS A 44 13.84 -10.88 13.93
CA LYS A 44 13.01 -9.89 13.22
C LYS A 44 12.23 -10.63 12.12
N SER A 45 10.98 -11.00 12.40
CA SER A 45 10.10 -11.61 11.41
C SER A 45 9.93 -10.62 10.27
N VAL A 46 10.23 -11.05 9.05
CA VAL A 46 9.97 -10.22 7.87
C VAL A 46 8.45 -10.11 7.76
N PRO A 47 7.88 -8.89 7.81
CA PRO A 47 6.43 -8.74 7.78
C PRO A 47 5.89 -9.29 6.46
N ASP A 48 4.73 -9.95 6.52
CA ASP A 48 4.08 -10.54 5.35
C ASP A 48 3.76 -9.49 4.26
N VAL A 49 3.59 -8.24 4.72
CA VAL A 49 3.33 -7.07 3.89
C VAL A 49 4.35 -5.98 4.20
N ARG A 50 4.98 -5.43 3.16
CA ARG A 50 5.80 -4.22 3.25
C ARG A 50 5.06 -3.05 2.62
N SER A 51 5.13 -1.90 3.27
CA SER A 51 4.45 -0.66 2.85
C SER A 51 5.47 0.41 2.51
N PHE A 52 5.18 1.21 1.48
CA PHE A 52 6.04 2.27 0.98
C PHE A 52 5.22 3.53 0.70
N SER A 53 5.84 4.70 0.80
CA SER A 53 5.31 5.98 0.32
C SER A 53 6.25 6.61 -0.68
N LEU A 54 5.71 7.36 -1.64
CA LEU A 54 6.52 8.18 -2.53
C LEU A 54 6.92 9.46 -1.79
N ILE A 55 8.20 9.84 -1.85
CA ILE A 55 8.72 11.01 -1.12
C ILE A 55 9.15 12.14 -2.05
N THR A 56 9.67 11.80 -3.22
CA THR A 56 10.15 12.76 -4.20
C THR A 56 9.62 12.40 -5.58
N LEU A 57 9.34 13.41 -6.40
CA LEU A 57 8.95 13.27 -7.80
C LEU A 57 9.57 14.40 -8.60
N ASP A 58 10.34 14.03 -9.62
CA ASP A 58 11.11 14.91 -10.48
C ASP A 58 11.96 15.94 -9.70
N GLY A 59 12.45 15.52 -8.52
CA GLY A 59 13.26 16.34 -7.62
C GLY A 59 12.47 17.10 -6.55
N GLU A 60 11.14 17.18 -6.67
CA GLU A 60 10.29 17.86 -5.70
C GLU A 60 9.86 16.93 -4.56
N LYS A 61 9.87 17.43 -3.32
CA LYS A 61 9.36 16.69 -2.16
C LYS A 61 7.84 16.70 -2.12
N ILE A 62 7.24 15.55 -1.82
CA ILE A 62 5.79 15.38 -1.74
C ILE A 62 5.40 14.97 -0.31
N VAL A 63 4.39 15.64 0.24
CA VAL A 63 3.87 15.37 1.60
C VAL A 63 2.95 14.15 1.61
N ASN A 64 2.15 13.94 0.56
CA ASN A 64 1.25 12.80 0.44
C ASN A 64 1.50 12.02 -0.86
N GLY A 65 2.53 11.16 -0.85
CA GLY A 65 2.88 10.32 -2.00
C GLY A 65 2.09 9.02 -2.11
N GLY A 66 1.01 8.85 -1.34
CA GLY A 66 0.22 7.62 -1.31
C GLY A 66 0.92 6.46 -0.59
N ARG A 67 0.20 5.31 -0.52
CA ARG A 67 0.65 4.10 0.16
C ARG A 67 0.67 2.92 -0.82
N TYR A 68 1.84 2.31 -0.95
CA TYR A 68 2.08 1.20 -1.86
C TYR A 68 2.51 -0.04 -1.09
N GLU A 69 1.67 -1.07 -1.13
CA GLU A 69 1.92 -2.31 -0.41
C GLU A 69 2.37 -3.43 -1.35
N ILE A 70 3.35 -4.21 -0.90
CA ILE A 70 3.83 -5.41 -1.56
C ILE A 70 3.70 -6.57 -0.58
N LYS A 71 3.12 -7.68 -1.04
CA LYS A 71 2.84 -8.87 -0.23
C LYS A 71 3.71 -10.02 -0.71
N ASN A 72 4.07 -10.91 0.20
CA ASN A 72 4.67 -12.18 -0.19
C ASN A 72 3.70 -12.99 -1.06
N VAL A 73 4.22 -13.58 -2.13
CA VAL A 73 3.43 -14.51 -2.96
C VAL A 73 3.85 -15.93 -2.61
N TYR A 74 2.91 -16.67 -2.03
CA TYR A 74 3.08 -18.08 -1.71
C TYR A 74 2.60 -18.96 -2.89
N SER A 75 3.36 -20.01 -3.21
CA SER A 75 2.91 -21.01 -4.18
C SER A 75 1.79 -21.86 -3.57
N ARG A 76 0.66 -22.01 -4.27
CA ARG A 76 -0.34 -23.02 -3.94
C ARG A 76 0.24 -24.39 -4.26
N GLY A 77 0.69 -25.12 -3.24
CA GLY A 77 1.11 -26.51 -3.39
C GLY A 77 2.27 -26.93 -2.51
N SER A 78 2.10 -26.91 -1.19
CA SER A 78 2.48 -28.05 -0.34
C SER A 78 1.85 -27.84 1.04
N LYS A 79 1.17 -28.86 1.58
CA LYS A 79 0.60 -28.84 2.93
C LYS A 79 1.67 -28.94 4.04
N LYS A 80 2.97 -28.90 3.70
CA LYS A 80 4.09 -29.15 4.65
C LYS A 80 5.35 -28.31 4.42
N GLY A 81 5.27 -27.19 3.69
CA GLY A 81 6.43 -26.33 3.47
C GLY A 81 6.14 -25.27 2.41
N GLN A 82 5.65 -24.11 2.85
CA GLN A 82 5.37 -22.99 1.95
C GLN A 82 6.68 -22.39 1.46
N THR A 83 7.06 -22.65 0.20
CA THR A 83 8.16 -21.93 -0.44
C THR A 83 7.65 -20.57 -0.92
N VAL A 84 8.30 -19.49 -0.45
CA VAL A 84 8.04 -18.12 -0.92
C VAL A 84 8.47 -18.05 -2.38
N LYS A 85 7.52 -17.91 -3.31
CA LYS A 85 7.80 -17.94 -4.74
C LYS A 85 8.62 -16.73 -5.19
N ASN A 86 8.33 -15.56 -4.62
CA ASN A 86 9.01 -14.31 -4.91
C ASN A 86 9.00 -13.45 -3.66
N LYS A 87 10.19 -13.04 -3.19
CA LYS A 87 10.33 -12.07 -2.10
C LYS A 87 9.99 -10.68 -2.66
N PRO A 88 9.05 -9.94 -2.06
CA PRO A 88 8.62 -8.65 -2.55
C PRO A 88 9.76 -7.63 -2.41
N THR A 89 10.13 -7.00 -3.53
CA THR A 89 11.26 -6.07 -3.60
C THR A 89 10.79 -4.61 -3.59
N PRO A 90 11.63 -3.65 -3.14
CA PRO A 90 11.33 -2.22 -3.27
C PRO A 90 11.02 -1.80 -4.70
N LEU A 91 11.63 -2.46 -5.69
CA LEU A 91 11.36 -2.22 -7.11
C LEU A 91 9.89 -2.54 -7.50
N ASP A 92 9.27 -3.54 -6.87
CA ASP A 92 7.86 -3.87 -7.10
C ASP A 92 6.94 -2.77 -6.57
N ALA A 93 7.28 -2.21 -5.41
CA ALA A 93 6.59 -1.04 -4.88
C ALA A 93 6.79 0.18 -5.79
N ALA A 94 8.01 0.40 -6.29
CA ALA A 94 8.31 1.48 -7.23
C ALA A 94 7.51 1.37 -8.53
N LYS A 95 7.36 0.16 -9.10
CA LYS A 95 6.51 -0.07 -10.28
C LYS A 95 5.04 0.25 -10.02
N LYS A 96 4.52 -0.10 -8.82
CA LYS A 96 3.16 0.25 -8.41
C LYS A 96 2.99 1.76 -8.27
N ALA A 97 3.93 2.43 -7.62
CA ALA A 97 3.95 3.88 -7.45
C ALA A 97 3.93 4.60 -8.80
N PHE A 98 4.86 4.24 -9.69
CA PHE A 98 4.94 4.75 -11.05
C PHE A 98 3.62 4.57 -11.81
N THR A 99 3.07 3.36 -11.80
CA THR A 99 1.81 3.06 -12.51
C THR A 99 0.64 3.89 -11.96
N SER A 100 0.56 4.06 -10.64
CA SER A 100 -0.46 4.88 -9.98
C SER A 100 -0.32 6.35 -10.38
N LYS A 101 0.89 6.89 -10.34
CA LYS A 101 1.14 8.29 -10.71
C LYS A 101 0.87 8.56 -12.18
N CYS A 102 1.30 7.69 -13.08
CA CYS A 102 1.00 7.83 -14.51
C CYS A 102 -0.49 7.80 -14.82
N LYS A 103 -1.28 7.03 -14.07
CA LYS A 103 -2.75 7.04 -14.20
C LYS A 103 -3.34 8.37 -13.75
N ALA A 104 -2.81 8.93 -12.66
CA ALA A 104 -3.28 10.21 -12.11
C ALA A 104 -2.98 11.39 -13.04
N MET A 105 -1.85 11.37 -13.76
CA MET A 105 -1.45 12.46 -14.66
C MET A 105 -2.35 12.62 -15.91
N LYS A 106 -3.33 11.71 -16.14
CA LYS A 106 -4.30 11.74 -17.25
C LYS A 106 -3.71 12.15 -18.61
N SER A 107 -2.42 11.85 -18.86
CA SER A 107 -1.78 12.29 -20.08
C SER A 107 -2.39 11.53 -21.25
N GLY A 108 -2.99 12.25 -22.21
CA GLY A 108 -3.59 11.65 -23.42
C GLY A 108 -2.62 10.75 -24.19
N ASN A 109 -1.31 10.93 -23.99
CA ASN A 109 -0.27 10.02 -24.46
C ASN A 109 0.47 9.36 -23.30
N LYS A 110 0.22 8.06 -23.07
CA LYS A 110 0.87 7.24 -22.02
C LYS A 110 2.39 7.18 -22.14
N GLN A 111 2.97 7.39 -23.34
CA GLN A 111 4.42 7.40 -23.55
C GLN A 111 5.10 8.64 -22.95
N LYS A 112 4.34 9.72 -22.74
CA LYS A 112 4.85 10.95 -22.11
C LYS A 112 5.00 10.82 -20.60
N CYS A 113 4.43 9.78 -19.98
CA CYS A 113 4.65 9.55 -18.56
C CYS A 113 6.06 9.03 -18.32
N ARG A 114 6.95 9.94 -17.94
CA ARG A 114 8.33 9.70 -17.52
C ARG A 114 8.53 10.49 -16.24
N ILE A 115 8.96 9.82 -15.18
CA ILE A 115 9.18 10.46 -13.88
C ILE A 115 10.43 9.87 -13.21
N THR A 116 11.15 10.73 -12.51
CA THR A 116 12.20 10.33 -11.56
C THR A 116 11.62 10.43 -10.15
N PHE A 117 11.82 9.44 -9.29
CA PHE A 117 11.20 9.44 -7.97
C PHE A 117 11.94 8.57 -6.97
N GLU A 118 11.75 8.85 -5.69
CA GLU A 118 12.20 8.01 -4.59
C GLU A 118 11.00 7.53 -3.77
N ILE A 119 11.16 6.35 -3.17
CA ILE A 119 10.18 5.78 -2.26
C ILE A 119 10.82 5.53 -0.91
N GLN A 120 10.05 5.69 0.16
CA GLN A 120 10.45 5.40 1.52
C GLN A 120 9.63 4.23 2.05
N GLU A 121 10.27 3.32 2.77
CA GLU A 121 9.56 2.27 3.49
C GLU A 121 8.82 2.84 4.70
N THR A 122 7.55 2.50 4.84
CA THR A 122 6.65 2.95 5.92
C THR A 122 6.14 1.80 6.77
N THR A 123 6.65 0.58 6.53
CA THR A 123 6.33 -0.61 7.31
C THR A 123 6.63 -0.39 8.79
N ARG A 124 5.71 -0.77 9.69
CA ARG A 124 5.89 -0.69 11.14
C ARG A 124 7.11 -1.50 11.58
N GLY A 125 7.97 -0.91 12.41
CA GLY A 125 9.19 -1.56 12.91
C GLY A 125 10.34 -1.64 11.90
N SER A 126 10.20 -1.08 10.70
CA SER A 126 11.30 -0.95 9.74
C SER A 126 12.18 0.26 10.06
N ASN A 127 13.37 0.29 9.47
CA ASN A 127 14.30 1.43 9.55
C ASN A 127 13.87 2.63 8.68
N LYS A 128 12.68 2.57 8.05
CA LYS A 128 12.14 3.60 7.15
C LYS A 128 13.11 4.03 6.05
N LYS A 129 13.83 3.06 5.49
CA LYS A 129 14.86 3.28 4.47
C LYS A 129 14.28 3.91 3.21
N VAL A 130 15.02 4.85 2.63
CA VAL A 130 14.73 5.44 1.33
C VAL A 130 15.39 4.61 0.22
N TYR A 131 14.65 4.40 -0.87
CA TYR A 131 15.08 3.68 -2.05
C TYR A 131 14.89 4.56 -3.29
N GLY A 132 15.93 4.63 -4.11
CA GLY A 132 15.98 5.45 -5.31
C GLY A 132 17.34 6.13 -5.47
N PRO A 133 17.46 7.08 -6.41
CA PRO A 133 16.41 7.53 -7.32
C PRO A 133 16.03 6.46 -8.35
N TYR A 134 14.74 6.34 -8.64
CA TYR A 134 14.20 5.51 -9.71
C TYR A 134 13.82 6.38 -10.90
N TYR A 135 14.03 5.87 -12.11
CA TYR A 135 13.47 6.44 -13.34
C TYR A 135 12.47 5.47 -13.95
N GLY A 136 11.23 5.94 -14.09
CA GLY A 136 10.11 5.20 -14.64
C GLY A 136 9.65 5.76 -15.98
N TYR A 137 9.34 4.88 -16.93
CA TYR A 137 8.68 5.24 -18.19
C TYR A 137 7.76 4.12 -18.69
N MET A 138 6.76 4.47 -19.49
CA MET A 138 5.88 3.48 -20.13
C MET A 138 6.47 3.02 -21.46
N LYS A 139 6.79 1.72 -21.57
CA LYS A 139 7.23 1.11 -22.82
C LYS A 139 6.01 0.60 -23.60
N LYS A 140 5.89 1.00 -24.87
CA LYS A 140 4.89 0.41 -25.80
C LYS A 140 5.30 -1.02 -26.11
N LEU A 141 4.34 -1.94 -26.09
CA LEU A 141 4.55 -3.31 -26.52
C LEU A 141 4.29 -3.45 -28.02
N ASP A 142 5.08 -4.29 -28.67
CA ASP A 142 4.87 -4.65 -30.08
C ASP A 142 3.56 -5.42 -30.24
N LYS A 143 3.26 -6.31 -29.28
CA LYS A 143 2.00 -7.05 -29.19
C LYS A 143 1.33 -6.77 -27.85
N PRO A 144 0.01 -6.44 -27.82
CA PRO A 144 -0.68 -6.14 -26.57
C PRO A 144 -0.72 -7.37 -25.65
N ARG A 145 -0.42 -7.16 -24.37
CA ARG A 145 -0.56 -8.20 -23.35
C ARG A 145 -2.04 -8.37 -23.01
N ILE A 146 -2.56 -9.57 -23.18
CA ILE A 146 -3.96 -9.89 -22.90
C ILE A 146 -4.04 -10.56 -21.53
N VAL A 147 -4.78 -9.94 -20.59
CA VAL A 147 -5.08 -10.54 -19.29
C VAL A 147 -6.53 -10.99 -19.27
N LYS A 148 -6.74 -12.29 -19.07
CA LYS A 148 -8.06 -12.89 -18.91
C LYS A 148 -8.43 -12.91 -17.43
N TYR A 149 -9.63 -12.45 -17.13
CA TYR A 149 -10.21 -12.53 -15.79
C TYR A 149 -11.44 -13.45 -15.87
N PRO A 150 -11.64 -14.37 -14.91
CA PRO A 150 -12.82 -15.23 -14.90
C PRO A 150 -14.10 -14.39 -14.94
N GLY A 151 -15.00 -14.68 -15.87
CA GLY A 151 -16.30 -13.99 -16.01
C GLY A 151 -16.23 -12.54 -16.53
N LYS A 152 -15.08 -12.05 -17.01
CA LYS A 152 -14.96 -10.69 -17.56
C LYS A 152 -14.29 -10.67 -18.93
N LYS A 153 -14.60 -9.64 -19.73
CA LYS A 153 -13.94 -9.42 -21.03
C LYS A 153 -12.42 -9.28 -20.84
N PRO A 154 -11.59 -9.86 -21.72
CA PRO A 154 -10.14 -9.74 -21.62
C PRO A 154 -9.68 -8.28 -21.69
N VAL A 155 -8.76 -7.89 -20.82
CA VAL A 155 -8.18 -6.54 -20.82
C VAL A 155 -6.88 -6.57 -21.63
N LYS A 156 -6.80 -5.70 -22.64
CA LYS A 156 -5.61 -5.51 -23.48
C LYS A 156 -4.74 -4.39 -22.92
N TYR A 157 -3.48 -4.71 -22.62
CA TYR A 157 -2.48 -3.73 -22.20
C TYR A 157 -1.48 -3.51 -23.34
N PHE A 158 -1.45 -2.29 -23.89
CA PHE A 158 -0.51 -1.88 -24.94
C PHE A 158 0.81 -1.32 -24.41
N TYR A 159 0.85 -0.99 -23.11
CA TYR A 159 1.99 -0.35 -22.45
C TYR A 159 2.32 -1.08 -21.15
N ILE A 160 3.60 -1.21 -20.84
CA ILE A 160 4.11 -1.77 -19.58
C ILE A 160 4.97 -0.73 -18.86
N PRO A 161 4.84 -0.62 -17.52
CA PRO A 161 5.73 0.22 -16.73
C PRO A 161 7.13 -0.38 -16.69
N HIS A 162 8.12 0.40 -17.10
CA HIS A 162 9.53 0.08 -16.97
C HIS A 162 10.14 1.02 -15.92
N VAL A 163 10.71 0.45 -14.86
CA VAL A 163 11.33 1.22 -13.76
C VAL A 163 12.73 0.67 -13.55
N LYS A 164 13.72 1.57 -13.53
CA LYS A 164 15.12 1.25 -13.26
C LYS A 164 15.67 2.16 -12.16
N LEU A 165 16.61 1.65 -11.36
CA LEU A 165 17.42 2.49 -10.49
C LEU A 165 18.32 3.35 -11.38
N VAL A 166 18.34 4.65 -11.11
CA VAL A 166 19.36 5.54 -11.64
C VAL A 166 20.44 5.57 -10.58
N GLY A 167 21.66 5.18 -10.92
CA GLY A 167 22.77 5.38 -10.01
C GLY A 167 22.83 6.86 -9.66
N SER A 168 22.84 7.18 -8.37
CA SER A 168 23.14 8.53 -7.92
C SER A 168 24.52 8.87 -8.47
N ASN A 169 24.58 9.80 -9.43
CA ASN A 169 25.86 10.44 -9.73
C ASN A 169 26.33 11.07 -8.41
N LYS A 170 27.49 10.60 -7.95
CA LYS A 170 28.19 11.13 -6.77
C LYS A 170 28.38 12.63 -6.87
#